data_AF-A0A118K1S5-F1
#
_entry.id   AF-A0A118K1S5-F1
#
_cell.length_a   1.000
_cell.length_b   1.000
_cell.length_c   1.000
_cell.angle_alpha   90.00
_cell.angle_beta   90.00
_cell.angle_gamma   90.00
#
_symmetry.space_group_name_H-M   'P 1'
#
loop_
_entity.id
_entity.type
_entity.pdbx_description
1 polymer ?
#
loop_
_entity_poly.entity_id
_entity_poly.type
_entity_poly.pdbx_seq_one_letter_code
_entity_poly.pdbx_strand_id
1 'polypeptide(L)' 'KPVYVVGVECCKWKFSKFHKALKERGLVRPFTGLKDMLDSWSYPPLNDTTEAVNRVHEALADRGWRLRP' A
#
# COMPACT_ATOMS: atom_id res chain seq x y z
N LYS A 1 -4.71 6.98 1.16
CA LYS A 1 -4.63 7.11 2.63
C LYS A 1 -3.31 7.80 2.96
N PRO A 2 -3.30 8.93 3.68
CA PRO A 2 -2.05 9.59 4.04
C PRO A 2 -1.28 8.78 5.09
N VAL A 3 0.05 8.69 4.93
CA VAL A 3 0.96 8.09 5.92
C VAL A 3 1.74 9.22 6.59
N TYR A 4 1.69 9.24 7.92
CA TYR A 4 2.36 10.23 8.76
C TYR A 4 3.42 9.54 9.61
N VAL A 5 4.49 10.26 9.91
CA VAL A 5 5.50 9.82 10.88
C VAL A 5 5.29 10.58 12.17
N VAL A 6 5.01 9.87 13.26
CA VAL A 6 5.02 10.42 14.61
C VAL A 6 6.36 10.07 15.24
N GLY A 7 7.10 11.08 15.70
CA GLY A 7 8.34 10.85 16.43
C GLY A 7 8.06 10.13 17.74
N VAL A 8 8.84 9.09 18.04
CA VAL A 8 8.83 8.46 19.37
C VAL A 8 9.52 9.37 20.39
N GLU A 9 8.95 9.45 21.60
CA GLU A 9 9.48 10.26 22.70
C GLU A 9 10.88 9.78 23.12
N CYS A 10 11.12 8.46 23.07
CA CYS A 10 12.40 7.79 23.34
C CYS A 10 12.93 7.04 22.10
N CYS A 11 14.20 6.62 22.13
CA CYS A 11 14.82 5.76 21.08
C CYS A 11 14.78 6.31 19.64
N LYS A 12 14.87 7.64 19.47
CA LYS A 12 14.83 8.34 18.17
C LYS A 12 15.85 7.83 17.14
N TRP A 13 16.99 7.28 17.60
CA TRP A 13 18.05 6.79 16.73
C TRP A 13 17.67 5.52 15.96
N LYS A 14 16.84 4.64 16.54
CA LYS A 14 16.52 3.31 15.97
C LYS A 14 15.80 3.42 14.63
N PHE A 15 14.93 4.41 14.48
CA PHE A 15 14.10 4.60 13.30
C PHE A 15 14.48 5.85 12.49
N SER A 16 15.50 6.61 12.89
CA SER A 16 15.87 7.87 12.23
C SER A 16 16.19 7.68 10.74
N LYS A 17 16.99 6.66 10.41
CA LYS A 17 17.34 6.32 9.03
C LYS A 17 16.12 5.88 8.22
N PHE A 18 15.24 5.08 8.82
CA PHE A 18 14.01 4.61 8.16
C PHE A 18 13.06 5.77 7.86
N HIS A 19 12.78 6.62 8.85
CA HIS A 19 11.91 7.80 8.67
C HIS A 19 12.50 8.79 7.67
N LYS A 20 13.83 8.98 7.67
CA LYS A 20 14.53 9.80 6.67
C LYS A 20 14.32 9.24 5.26
N ALA A 21 14.55 7.95 5.05
CA ALA A 21 14.38 7.31 3.75
C ALA A 21 12.92 7.41 3.24
N LEU A 22 11.93 7.24 4.12
CA LEU A 22 10.52 7.42 3.76
C LEU A 22 10.23 8.86 3.32
N LYS A 23 10.79 9.85 4.02
CA LYS A 23 10.59 11.27 3.70
C LYS A 23 11.26 11.65 2.37
N GLU A 24 12.50 11.22 2.16
CA GLU A 24 13.25 11.48 0.92
C GLU A 24 12.59 10.86 -0.31
N ARG A 25 11.91 9.73 -0.15
CA ARG A 25 11.13 9.08 -1.22
C ARG A 25 9.72 9.66 -1.40
N GLY A 26 9.31 10.67 -0.62
CA GLY A 26 7.98 11.27 -0.69
C GLY A 26 6.85 10.35 -0.21
N LEU A 27 7.17 9.27 0.52
CA LEU A 27 6.20 8.26 0.97
C LEU A 27 5.43 8.68 2.22
N VAL A 28 5.88 9.73 2.90
CA VAL A 28 5.27 10.24 4.14
C VAL A 28 5.00 11.73 4.03
N ARG A 29 3.87 12.16 4.58
CA ARG A 29 3.51 13.57 4.69
C ARG A 29 3.90 14.11 6.06
N PRO A 30 4.31 15.39 6.18
CA PRO A 30 4.51 16.02 7.48
C PRO A 30 3.23 15.99 8.31
N PHE A 31 3.30 15.64 9.59
CA PHE A 31 2.16 15.75 10.50
C PHE A 31 2.17 17.14 11.15
N THR A 32 1.33 18.05 10.65
CA THR A 32 1.32 19.47 11.05
C THR A 32 0.18 19.83 12.00
N GLY A 33 -0.69 18.88 12.36
CA GLY A 33 -1.90 19.12 13.17
C GLY A 33 -3.02 19.91 12.46
N LEU A 34 -2.72 20.53 11.32
CA LEU A 34 -3.65 21.33 10.52
C LEU A 34 -4.42 20.53 9.45
N LYS A 35 -4.24 19.21 9.37
CA LYS A 35 -4.96 18.38 8.39
C LYS A 35 -6.35 18.08 8.92
N ASP A 36 -7.34 18.23 8.04
CA ASP A 36 -8.66 17.68 8.26
C ASP A 36 -8.55 16.14 8.35
N MET A 37 -8.90 15.60 9.52
CA MET A 37 -8.87 14.16 9.79
C MET A 37 -10.19 13.48 9.38
N LEU A 38 -11.16 14.22 8.85
CA LEU A 38 -12.44 13.71 8.34
C LEU A 38 -12.34 13.11 6.94
N ASP A 39 -11.17 13.21 6.29
CA ASP A 39 -10.89 12.57 5.00
C ASP A 39 -11.09 11.05 5.10
N SER A 40 -12.23 10.58 4.62
CA SER A 40 -12.52 9.16 4.48
C SER A 40 -11.86 8.60 3.22
N TRP A 41 -11.27 7.42 3.35
CA TRP A 41 -10.69 6.68 2.23
C TRP A 41 -11.34 5.31 2.19
N SER A 42 -12.00 5.01 1.08
CA SER A 42 -12.46 3.65 0.79
C SER A 42 -11.39 2.94 -0.05
N TYR A 43 -11.10 1.70 0.32
CA TYR A 43 -10.47 0.79 -0.61
C TYR A 43 -11.59 0.13 -1.43
N PRO A 44 -11.45 -0.01 -2.75
CA PRO A 44 -12.34 -0.89 -3.48
C PRO A 44 -12.25 -2.29 -2.85
N PRO A 45 -13.35 -3.07 -2.85
CA PRO A 45 -13.32 -4.45 -2.39
C PRO A 45 -12.13 -5.19 -3.02
N LEU A 46 -11.43 -5.97 -2.20
CA LEU A 46 -10.25 -6.69 -2.64
C LEU A 46 -10.62 -7.66 -3.78
N ASN A 47 -9.95 -7.54 -4.92
CA ASN A 47 -10.24 -8.32 -6.14
C ASN A 47 -9.16 -9.36 -6.45
N ASP A 48 -8.28 -9.64 -5.49
CA ASP A 48 -7.10 -10.51 -5.66
C ASP A 48 -7.47 -11.90 -6.20
N THR A 49 -8.59 -12.46 -5.75
CA THR A 49 -9.06 -13.77 -6.22
C THR A 49 -9.41 -13.75 -7.70
N THR A 50 -10.16 -12.74 -8.16
CA THR A 50 -10.52 -12.60 -9.56
C THR A 50 -9.28 -12.34 -10.43
N GLU A 51 -8.37 -11.48 -9.95
CA GLU A 51 -7.11 -11.24 -10.65
C GLU A 51 -6.26 -12.51 -10.76
N ALA A 52 -6.17 -13.29 -9.69
CA ALA A 52 -5.45 -14.57 -9.69
C ALA A 52 -6.09 -15.57 -10.65
N VAL A 53 -7.42 -15.69 -10.66
CA VAL A 53 -8.16 -16.53 -11.61
C VAL A 53 -7.84 -16.11 -13.04
N ASN A 54 -7.94 -14.82 -13.37
CA ASN A 54 -7.65 -14.33 -14.72
C ASN A 54 -6.21 -14.67 -15.16
N ARG A 55 -5.22 -14.47 -14.29
CA ARG A 55 -3.82 -14.83 -14.58
C ARG A 55 -3.63 -16.33 -14.80
N VAL A 56 -4.33 -17.17 -14.05
CA VAL A 56 -4.29 -18.63 -14.25
C VAL A 56 -4.92 -19.00 -15.59
N HIS A 57 -6.05 -18.40 -15.94
CA HIS A 57 -6.70 -18.63 -17.23
C HIS A 57 -5.80 -18.21 -18.41
N GLU A 58 -5.16 -17.04 -18.34
CA GLU A 58 -4.19 -16.56 -19.33
C GLU A 58 -3.03 -17.56 -19.49
N ALA A 59 -2.40 -17.96 -18.38
CA ALA A 59 -1.27 -18.88 -18.40
C ALA A 59 -1.63 -20.29 -18.94
N LEU A 60 -2.87 -20.74 -18.73
CA LEU A 60 -3.36 -22.00 -19.29
C LEU A 60 -3.68 -21.87 -20.78
N ALA A 61 -4.27 -20.75 -21.20
CA ALA A 61 -4.59 -20.47 -22.60
C ALA A 61 -3.32 -20.39 -23.47
N ASP A 62 -2.23 -19.80 -22.95
CA ASP A 62 -0.92 -19.76 -23.60
C ASP A 62 -0.35 -21.17 -23.86
N ARG A 63 -0.77 -22.17 -23.07
CA ARG A 63 -0.41 -23.58 -23.22
C ARG A 63 -1.42 -24.36 -24.08
N GLY A 64 -2.43 -23.69 -24.63
CA GLY A 64 -3.51 -24.28 -25.42
C GLY A 64 -4.58 -24.99 -24.57
N TRP A 65 -4.60 -24.79 -23.26
CA TRP A 65 -5.53 -25.46 -22.35
C TRP A 65 -6.72 -24.55 -22.04
N ARG A 66 -7.94 -25.10 -22.02
CA ARG A 66 -9.16 -24.41 -21.60
C ARG A 66 -9.81 -25.13 -20.42
N LEU A 67 -10.06 -24.38 -19.34
CA LEU A 67 -10.88 -24.85 -18.23
C LEU A 67 -12.35 -24.88 -18.68
N ARG A 68 -13.06 -25.96 -18.32
CA ARG A 68 -14.51 -26.04 -18.51
C ARG A 68 -15.20 -25.21 -17.42
N PRO A 69 -16.39 -24.64 -17.69
CA PRO A 69 -17.18 -23.92 -16.70
C PRO A 69 -17.52 -24.78 -15.48
#